data_AF-A0A9E3IEG5-F1
#
_entry.id   AF-A0A9E3IEG5-F1
#
_cell.length_a   1.000
_cell.length_b   1.000
_cell.length_c   1.000
_cell.angle_alpha   90.00
_cell.angle_beta   90.00
_cell.angle_gamma   90.00
#
_symmetry.space_group_name_H-M   'P 1'
#
loop_
_entity.id
_entity.type
_entity.pdbx_description
1 polymer ?
#
loop_
_entity_poly.entity_id
_entity_poly.type
_entity_poly.pdbx_seq_one_letter_code
_entity_poly.pdbx_strand_id
1 'polypeptide(L)'
;MAVMKQTRMMRDERGGKPLGVKATAEMVVDILDDTQLPWTKIRLATGDKTEGWVSDDAIDKTADKLGSLDKDRVAQHLVEQAAMFGANAFYLMAVAQLRSNVRETPPAGVSGHGPFAFTAKEWALQGADPGFGIHYGAEDISDWRAQCTLFAIMAAEAQEMLATTLGRPVSMVQLLLSQILGREAAVLAIETPATRREDLLAQATSTADQDRRDKETLSGRDAKLLTGETGQQILDLVAGALQGAFEESRPFIASAVETYVAGLLQSSGGAPVSPGAINYGSPRIKPARRKHAELIAMTFAAHGYGTLQQIAAIANAIAESGLDPDASNLKGERSFGLFQLNQTGGVGAGFPDHVLKDPQRNVEIMLAEIAKPYQKTNREAFATTSSLHEAVRIFVHHFERPAEKDKQTEARYKIAQGLVA
;
A
#
# COMPACT_ATOMS: atom_id res chain seq x y z
N MET A 1 32.74 7.65 0.81
CA MET A 1 32.13 6.54 0.05
C MET A 1 30.65 6.56 0.36
N ALA A 2 29.80 6.17 -0.59
CA ALA A 2 28.36 6.17 -0.41
C ALA A 2 27.87 4.75 -0.06
N VAL A 3 26.66 4.63 0.48
CA VAL A 3 26.06 3.34 0.81
C VAL A 3 24.65 3.24 0.21
N MET A 4 24.28 2.05 -0.26
CA MET A 4 22.92 1.78 -0.69
C MET A 4 21.97 1.76 0.51
N LYS A 5 20.96 2.65 0.51
CA LYS A 5 19.85 2.67 1.47
C LYS A 5 18.76 1.65 1.19
N GLN A 6 18.66 1.22 -0.07
CA GLN A 6 17.61 0.30 -0.52
C GLN A 6 18.19 -0.60 -1.59
N THR A 7 17.78 -1.88 -1.60
CA THR A 7 18.12 -2.78 -2.69
C THR A 7 17.50 -2.29 -4.00
N ARG A 8 18.31 -2.20 -5.05
CA ARG A 8 17.87 -1.81 -6.39
C ARG A 8 18.50 -2.68 -7.45
N MET A 9 17.69 -3.06 -8.43
CA MET A 9 18.20 -3.63 -9.68
C MET A 9 18.91 -2.51 -10.46
N MET A 10 20.20 -2.69 -10.73
CA MET A 10 21.00 -1.75 -11.49
C MET A 10 20.54 -1.75 -12.96
N ARG A 11 20.65 -0.59 -13.62
CA ARG A 11 20.26 -0.39 -15.01
C ARG A 11 21.44 0.02 -15.89
N ASP A 12 21.40 -0.34 -17.17
CA ASP A 12 22.44 -0.02 -18.15
C ASP A 12 22.54 1.50 -18.43
N GLU A 13 21.38 2.16 -18.50
CA GLU A 13 21.22 3.60 -18.61
C GLU A 13 20.17 4.14 -17.61
N ARG A 14 20.01 5.47 -17.56
CA ARG A 14 19.06 6.15 -16.66
C ARG A 14 17.63 5.69 -16.94
N GLY A 15 17.05 4.91 -16.02
CA GLY A 15 15.73 4.30 -16.24
C GLY A 15 15.69 3.21 -17.31
N GLY A 16 16.86 2.78 -17.80
CA GLY A 16 17.03 1.81 -18.87
C GLY A 16 16.72 0.37 -18.48
N LYS A 17 17.28 -0.59 -19.19
CA LYS A 17 17.02 -2.01 -18.94
C LYS A 17 17.75 -2.50 -17.68
N PRO A 18 17.13 -3.41 -16.91
CA PRO A 18 17.81 -4.11 -15.82
C PRO A 18 19.09 -4.82 -16.29
N LEU A 19 20.19 -4.69 -15.54
CA LEU A 19 21.45 -5.42 -15.77
C LEU A 19 21.42 -6.85 -15.20
N GLY A 20 20.37 -7.21 -14.45
CA GLY A 20 20.34 -8.46 -13.69
C GLY A 20 21.20 -8.46 -12.42
N VAL A 21 21.87 -7.34 -12.11
CA VAL A 21 22.69 -7.15 -10.91
C VAL A 21 21.93 -6.27 -9.91
N LYS A 22 21.78 -6.76 -8.67
CA LYS A 22 21.19 -5.99 -7.57
C LYS A 22 22.30 -5.29 -6.79
N ALA A 23 22.22 -3.96 -6.65
CA ALA A 23 22.92 -3.23 -5.61
C ALA A 23 22.10 -3.36 -4.33
N THR A 24 22.54 -4.21 -3.39
CA THR A 24 21.78 -4.49 -2.17
C THR A 24 21.91 -3.37 -1.16
N ALA A 25 20.94 -3.22 -0.26
CA ALA A 25 21.09 -2.37 0.92
C ALA A 25 22.39 -2.69 1.69
N GLU A 26 22.95 -1.69 2.35
CA GLU A 26 24.24 -1.71 3.07
C GLU A 26 25.49 -1.87 2.20
N MET A 27 25.34 -2.14 0.91
CA MET A 27 26.47 -2.24 0.00
C MET A 27 27.10 -0.85 -0.19
N VAL A 28 28.41 -0.77 0.06
CA VAL A 28 29.18 0.42 -0.21
C VAL A 28 29.35 0.59 -1.72
N VAL A 29 29.18 1.80 -2.21
CA VAL A 29 29.24 2.15 -3.63
C VAL A 29 30.05 3.42 -3.85
N ASP A 30 30.72 3.48 -5.00
CA ASP A 30 31.32 4.70 -5.51
C ASP A 30 30.30 5.42 -6.39
N ILE A 31 30.12 6.73 -6.18
CA ILE A 31 29.28 7.55 -7.06
C ILE A 31 30.12 8.00 -8.26
N LEU A 32 29.65 7.66 -9.45
CA LEU A 32 30.32 7.99 -10.71
C LEU A 32 29.69 9.19 -11.41
N ASP A 33 28.37 9.34 -11.32
CA ASP A 33 27.62 10.47 -11.88
C ASP A 33 26.30 10.63 -11.13
N ASP A 34 26.06 11.80 -10.53
CA ASP A 34 24.80 12.14 -9.86
C ASP A 34 24.21 13.48 -10.35
N THR A 35 24.63 13.93 -11.54
CA THR A 35 24.30 15.25 -12.07
C THR A 35 22.86 15.37 -12.59
N GLN A 36 22.15 14.24 -12.78
CA GLN A 36 20.80 14.22 -13.34
C GLN A 36 19.85 13.31 -12.57
N LEU A 37 19.16 13.92 -11.60
CA LEU A 37 18.08 13.30 -10.86
C LEU A 37 16.94 12.83 -11.79
N PRO A 38 16.23 11.73 -11.46
CA PRO A 38 16.31 10.98 -10.19
C PRO A 38 17.26 9.78 -10.25
N TRP A 39 18.28 9.77 -11.12
CA TRP A 39 19.16 8.61 -11.31
C TRP A 39 20.61 8.95 -10.98
N THR A 40 21.28 8.02 -10.28
CA THR A 40 22.69 8.13 -9.96
C THR A 40 23.43 6.89 -10.45
N LYS A 41 24.53 7.12 -11.19
CA LYS A 41 25.43 6.07 -11.64
C LYS A 41 26.36 5.71 -10.50
N ILE A 42 26.40 4.43 -10.19
CA ILE A 42 27.21 3.87 -9.11
C ILE A 42 28.14 2.79 -9.65
N ARG A 43 29.19 2.52 -8.88
CA ARG A 43 30.02 1.30 -8.97
C ARG A 43 29.96 0.57 -7.65
N LEU A 44 29.77 -0.74 -7.67
CA LEU A 44 29.83 -1.56 -6.46
C LEU A 44 31.26 -1.56 -5.89
N ALA A 45 31.43 -1.25 -4.60
CA ALA A 45 32.76 -1.19 -3.98
C ALA A 45 33.35 -2.60 -3.74
N THR A 46 32.50 -3.62 -3.66
CA THR A 46 32.86 -5.02 -3.41
C THR A 46 32.32 -5.93 -4.53
N GLY A 47 33.05 -7.01 -4.86
CA GLY A 47 32.70 -7.94 -5.94
C GLY A 47 33.23 -7.51 -7.31
N ASP A 48 32.47 -7.78 -8.38
CA ASP A 48 32.86 -7.56 -9.79
C ASP A 48 32.96 -6.08 -10.20
N LYS A 49 32.89 -5.14 -9.25
CA LYS A 49 32.95 -3.69 -9.47
C LYS A 49 32.03 -3.23 -10.61
N THR A 50 30.87 -3.86 -10.73
CA THR A 50 29.88 -3.57 -11.76
C THR A 50 29.43 -2.12 -11.65
N GLU A 51 29.28 -1.46 -12.81
CA GLU A 51 28.72 -0.11 -12.91
C GLU A 51 27.29 -0.16 -13.41
N GLY A 52 26.46 0.77 -12.95
CA GLY A 52 25.09 0.89 -13.42
C GLY A 52 24.34 2.01 -12.72
N TRP A 53 23.11 2.23 -13.17
CA TRP A 53 22.24 3.29 -12.67
C TRP A 53 21.24 2.74 -11.65
N VAL A 54 21.06 3.47 -10.56
CA VAL A 54 20.01 3.24 -9.56
C VAL A 54 19.28 4.55 -9.27
N SER A 55 18.10 4.46 -8.64
CA SER A 55 17.38 5.66 -8.23
C SER A 55 18.15 6.39 -7.13
N ASP A 56 18.25 7.71 -7.23
CA ASP A 56 19.06 8.55 -6.33
C ASP A 56 18.60 8.42 -4.86
N ASP A 57 17.29 8.29 -4.66
CA ASP A 57 16.66 8.13 -3.36
C ASP A 57 17.08 6.83 -2.63
N ALA A 58 17.71 5.89 -3.34
CA ALA A 58 18.22 4.62 -2.84
C ALA A 58 19.67 4.70 -2.35
N ILE A 59 20.34 5.86 -2.42
CA ILE A 59 21.74 6.01 -1.99
C ILE A 59 21.84 7.04 -0.85
N ASP A 60 22.61 6.74 0.19
CA ASP A 60 23.14 7.74 1.11
C ASP A 60 24.52 8.13 0.61
N LYS A 61 24.62 9.35 0.08
CA LYS A 61 25.87 9.87 -0.48
C LYS A 61 26.85 10.36 0.59
N THR A 62 26.38 10.48 1.83
CA THR A 62 27.08 11.14 2.92
C THR A 62 27.67 10.17 3.94
N ALA A 63 27.29 8.89 3.87
CA ALA A 63 27.76 7.85 4.77
C ALA A 63 28.25 6.60 4.02
N ASP A 64 29.19 5.88 4.62
CA ASP A 64 29.71 4.60 4.16
C ASP A 64 29.08 3.40 4.88
N LYS A 65 28.13 3.67 5.80
CA LYS A 65 27.32 2.69 6.51
C LYS A 65 25.90 3.23 6.65
N LEU A 66 24.91 2.36 6.54
CA LEU A 66 23.54 2.71 6.85
C LEU A 66 23.45 3.04 8.36
N GLY A 67 22.94 4.22 8.67
CA GLY A 67 22.51 4.56 10.03
C GLY A 67 21.23 3.82 10.42
N SER A 68 20.65 4.15 11.58
CA SER A 68 19.26 3.80 11.85
C SER A 68 18.36 4.29 10.71
N LEU A 69 17.25 3.59 10.44
CA LEU A 69 16.26 4.09 9.51
C LEU A 69 15.84 5.51 9.92
N ASP A 70 15.72 6.39 8.92
CA ASP A 70 15.17 7.71 9.12
C ASP A 70 13.71 7.59 9.57
N LYS A 71 13.45 7.95 10.84
CA LYS A 71 12.14 7.81 11.47
C LYS A 71 11.07 8.65 10.78
N ASP A 72 11.43 9.82 10.24
CA ASP A 72 10.49 10.66 9.48
C ASP A 72 10.11 9.97 8.18
N ARG A 73 11.09 9.38 7.47
CA ARG A 73 10.84 8.66 6.23
C ARG A 73 10.00 7.40 6.44
N VAL A 74 10.25 6.66 7.52
CA VAL A 74 9.43 5.49 7.88
C VAL A 74 8.02 5.94 8.25
N ALA A 75 7.87 7.00 9.04
CA ALA A 75 6.57 7.53 9.42
C ALA A 75 5.74 7.96 8.19
N GLN A 76 6.32 8.70 7.24
CA GLN A 76 5.65 9.07 5.98
C GLN A 76 5.13 7.86 5.24
N HIS A 77 5.99 6.85 5.06
CA HIS A 77 5.61 5.64 4.35
C HIS A 77 4.51 4.85 5.09
N LEU A 78 4.56 4.78 6.42
CA LEU A 78 3.52 4.14 7.23
C LEU A 78 2.17 4.86 7.16
N VAL A 79 2.15 6.20 7.02
CA VAL A 79 0.91 6.95 6.79
C VAL A 79 0.29 6.57 5.45
N GLU A 80 1.09 6.47 4.40
CA GLU A 80 0.62 6.03 3.08
C GLU A 80 0.07 4.61 3.11
N GLN A 81 0.79 3.67 3.74
CA GLN A 81 0.34 2.28 3.84
C GLN A 81 -0.93 2.17 4.70
N ALA A 82 -0.99 2.90 5.81
CA ALA A 82 -2.19 2.96 6.66
C ALA A 82 -3.41 3.48 5.89
N ALA A 83 -3.26 4.56 5.13
CA ALA A 83 -4.32 5.10 4.28
C ALA A 83 -4.74 4.12 3.18
N MET A 84 -3.79 3.37 2.61
CA MET A 84 -4.05 2.40 1.55
C MET A 84 -4.80 1.15 2.03
N PHE A 85 -4.45 0.62 3.20
CA PHE A 85 -4.98 -0.66 3.69
C PHE A 85 -6.00 -0.54 4.83
N GLY A 86 -6.30 0.68 5.29
CA GLY A 86 -7.26 0.91 6.37
C GLY A 86 -6.72 0.58 7.76
N ALA A 87 -5.39 0.61 7.93
CA ALA A 87 -4.75 0.48 9.24
C ALA A 87 -4.60 1.84 9.94
N ASN A 88 -4.22 1.84 11.21
CA ASN A 88 -3.93 3.07 11.95
C ASN A 88 -2.44 3.43 11.90
N ALA A 89 -2.08 4.56 11.30
CA ALA A 89 -0.67 4.95 11.11
C ALA A 89 0.11 5.10 12.44
N PHE A 90 -0.53 5.62 13.48
CA PHE A 90 0.08 5.74 14.81
C PHE A 90 0.35 4.37 15.43
N TYR A 91 -0.56 3.42 15.23
CA TYR A 91 -0.37 2.03 15.66
C TYR A 91 0.85 1.41 14.96
N LEU A 92 0.92 1.52 13.62
CA LEU A 92 2.03 0.95 12.86
C LEU A 92 3.37 1.51 13.32
N MET A 93 3.45 2.83 13.52
CA MET A 93 4.68 3.48 13.97
C MET A 93 5.05 3.08 15.40
N ALA A 94 4.07 3.00 16.31
CA ALA A 94 4.31 2.58 17.68
C ALA A 94 4.81 1.13 17.76
N VAL A 95 4.28 0.21 16.93
CA VAL A 95 4.79 -1.17 16.90
C VAL A 95 6.20 -1.23 16.29
N ALA A 96 6.49 -0.44 15.25
CA ALA A 96 7.85 -0.36 14.70
C ALA A 96 8.86 0.16 15.74
N GLN A 97 8.45 1.19 16.50
CA GLN A 97 9.22 1.73 17.61
C GLN A 97 9.43 0.68 18.72
N LEU A 98 8.37 -0.04 19.11
CA LEU A 98 8.41 -1.07 20.15
C LEU A 98 9.33 -2.24 19.78
N ARG A 99 9.24 -2.75 18.54
CA ARG A 99 9.92 -4.00 18.14
C ARG A 99 11.37 -3.80 17.73
N SER A 100 11.72 -2.66 17.13
CA SER A 100 13.06 -2.44 16.59
C SER A 100 13.67 -1.07 16.93
N ASN A 101 12.92 -0.17 17.58
CA ASN A 101 13.27 1.25 17.65
C ASN A 101 13.44 1.86 16.25
N VAL A 102 12.63 1.39 15.29
CA VAL A 102 12.63 1.79 13.87
C VAL A 102 14.02 1.60 13.24
N ARG A 103 14.49 0.35 13.17
CA ARG A 103 15.83 0.00 12.64
C ARG A 103 15.77 -1.14 11.64
N GLU A 104 16.71 -1.18 10.68
CA GLU A 104 16.87 -2.33 9.77
C GLU A 104 17.35 -3.59 10.50
N THR A 105 18.23 -3.41 11.48
CA THR A 105 18.67 -4.47 12.39
C THR A 105 18.09 -4.19 13.77
N PRO A 106 17.25 -5.09 14.32
CA PRO A 106 16.71 -4.94 15.68
C PRO A 106 17.81 -4.86 16.74
N PRO A 107 17.52 -4.30 17.93
CA PRO A 107 18.47 -4.26 19.05
C PRO A 107 18.98 -5.66 19.44
N ALA A 108 20.17 -5.70 20.05
CA ALA A 108 20.76 -6.95 20.54
C ALA A 108 19.78 -7.72 21.45
N GLY A 109 19.59 -9.00 21.15
CA GLY A 109 18.64 -9.87 21.85
C GLY A 109 17.23 -9.92 21.25
N VAL A 110 16.95 -9.15 20.19
CA VAL A 110 15.74 -9.28 19.37
C VAL A 110 16.14 -9.91 18.04
N SER A 111 15.58 -11.08 17.72
CA SER A 111 15.72 -11.71 16.41
C SER A 111 14.75 -11.08 15.41
N GLY A 112 15.13 -11.04 14.14
CA GLY A 112 14.28 -10.63 13.03
C GLY A 112 14.86 -9.50 12.18
N HIS A 113 14.06 -9.00 11.25
CA HIS A 113 14.46 -8.02 10.24
C HIS A 113 13.58 -6.78 10.29
N GLY A 114 14.23 -5.63 10.14
CA GLY A 114 13.66 -4.31 9.93
C GLY A 114 12.68 -3.80 10.98
N PRO A 115 11.89 -2.76 10.64
CA PRO A 115 11.11 -1.99 11.60
C PRO A 115 10.19 -2.85 12.48
N PHE A 116 9.68 -3.96 11.94
CA PHE A 116 8.72 -4.83 12.62
C PHE A 116 9.35 -6.11 13.20
N ALA A 117 10.67 -6.27 13.09
CA ALA A 117 11.43 -7.44 13.53
C ALA A 117 10.77 -8.75 13.05
N PHE A 118 10.50 -8.85 11.74
CA PHE A 118 9.93 -10.04 11.13
C PHE A 118 10.92 -11.20 11.23
N THR A 119 10.46 -12.38 11.68
CA THR A 119 11.24 -13.61 11.54
C THR A 119 11.14 -14.12 10.10
N ALA A 120 12.13 -14.89 9.64
CA ALA A 120 12.07 -15.53 8.32
C ALA A 120 10.81 -16.40 8.15
N LYS A 121 10.34 -17.00 9.24
CA LYS A 121 9.14 -17.84 9.24
C LYS A 121 7.85 -17.01 9.21
N GLU A 122 7.76 -15.94 9.99
CA GLU A 122 6.64 -14.99 9.93
C GLU A 122 6.53 -14.40 8.51
N TRP A 123 7.67 -14.04 7.91
CA TRP A 123 7.72 -13.57 6.52
C TRP A 123 7.26 -14.62 5.51
N ALA A 124 7.73 -15.87 5.62
CA ALA A 124 7.29 -16.94 4.72
C ALA A 124 5.78 -17.24 4.86
N LEU A 125 5.24 -17.09 6.06
CA LEU A 125 3.82 -17.30 6.33
C LEU A 125 2.95 -16.16 5.83
N GLN A 126 3.44 -14.92 5.75
CA GLN A 126 2.62 -13.73 5.51
C GLN A 126 2.95 -13.02 4.19
N GLY A 127 4.17 -13.18 3.67
CA GLY A 127 4.71 -12.44 2.51
C GLY A 127 4.00 -12.68 1.18
N ALA A 128 3.09 -13.65 1.11
CA ALA A 128 2.24 -13.88 -0.04
C ALA A 128 0.76 -13.82 0.36
N ASP A 129 0.08 -12.80 -0.17
CA ASP A 129 -1.36 -12.62 -0.08
C ASP A 129 -1.95 -12.19 -1.44
N PRO A 130 -2.63 -13.11 -2.16
CA PRO A 130 -3.25 -12.80 -3.44
C PRO A 130 -4.38 -11.77 -3.35
N GLY A 131 -5.04 -11.63 -2.19
CA GLY A 131 -6.10 -10.65 -1.96
C GLY A 131 -5.59 -9.22 -2.01
N PHE A 132 -4.35 -9.00 -1.56
CA PHE A 132 -3.66 -7.70 -1.62
C PHE A 132 -2.67 -7.58 -2.78
N GLY A 133 -2.53 -8.63 -3.60
CA GLY A 133 -1.62 -8.64 -4.76
C GLY A 133 -0.14 -8.58 -4.39
N ILE A 134 0.23 -9.05 -3.18
CA ILE A 134 1.61 -9.08 -2.72
C ILE A 134 2.20 -10.49 -2.87
N HIS A 135 3.45 -10.54 -3.34
CA HIS A 135 4.22 -11.77 -3.56
C HIS A 135 5.69 -11.52 -3.21
N TYR A 136 5.96 -11.33 -1.92
CA TYR A 136 7.31 -11.12 -1.41
C TYR A 136 8.05 -12.44 -1.26
N GLY A 137 9.24 -12.51 -1.87
CA GLY A 137 10.18 -13.62 -1.73
C GLY A 137 10.97 -13.53 -0.42
N ALA A 138 11.76 -14.56 -0.13
CA ALA A 138 12.60 -14.60 1.08
C ALA A 138 13.64 -13.45 1.11
N GLU A 139 14.09 -12.99 -0.06
CA GLU A 139 15.05 -11.89 -0.18
C GLU A 139 14.45 -10.51 0.17
N ASP A 140 13.13 -10.37 0.02
CA ASP A 140 12.42 -9.10 0.23
C ASP A 140 12.24 -8.79 1.72
N ILE A 141 12.53 -9.75 2.61
CA ILE A 141 12.51 -9.53 4.07
C ILE A 141 13.48 -8.44 4.51
N SER A 142 14.49 -8.11 3.70
CA SER A 142 15.43 -7.01 3.95
C SER A 142 14.90 -5.63 3.48
N ASP A 143 13.82 -5.58 2.71
CA ASP A 143 13.23 -4.32 2.25
C ASP A 143 12.25 -3.79 3.30
N TRP A 144 12.68 -2.74 4.03
CA TRP A 144 11.85 -2.15 5.08
C TRP A 144 10.51 -1.60 4.56
N ARG A 145 10.39 -1.23 3.27
CA ARG A 145 9.11 -0.81 2.69
C ARG A 145 8.17 -1.99 2.50
N ALA A 146 8.66 -3.09 1.96
CA ALA A 146 7.90 -4.33 1.84
C ALA A 146 7.41 -4.78 3.23
N GLN A 147 8.25 -4.65 4.26
CA GLN A 147 7.86 -4.91 5.63
C GLN A 147 6.76 -3.95 6.14
N CYS A 148 6.86 -2.64 5.84
CA CYS A 148 5.81 -1.67 6.16
C CYS A 148 4.48 -2.01 5.48
N THR A 149 4.50 -2.34 4.19
CA THR A 149 3.31 -2.78 3.44
C THR A 149 2.70 -4.02 4.07
N LEU A 150 3.52 -5.06 4.28
CA LEU A 150 3.05 -6.33 4.85
C LEU A 150 2.46 -6.15 6.25
N PHE A 151 3.14 -5.40 7.12
CA PHE A 151 2.64 -5.17 8.48
C PHE A 151 1.35 -4.33 8.50
N ALA A 152 1.19 -3.37 7.59
CA ALA A 152 -0.05 -2.61 7.46
C ALA A 152 -1.24 -3.51 7.08
N ILE A 153 -1.04 -4.44 6.14
CA ILE A 153 -2.03 -5.45 5.75
C ILE A 153 -2.38 -6.33 6.97
N MET A 154 -1.37 -6.92 7.61
CA MET A 154 -1.57 -7.77 8.79
C MET A 154 -2.30 -7.04 9.92
N ALA A 155 -2.04 -5.75 10.13
CA ALA A 155 -2.72 -4.94 11.14
C ALA A 155 -4.19 -4.68 10.78
N ALA A 156 -4.48 -4.35 9.52
CA ALA A 156 -5.84 -4.13 9.05
C ALA A 156 -6.70 -5.40 9.15
N GLU A 157 -6.16 -6.55 8.70
CA GLU A 157 -6.85 -7.84 8.78
C GLU A 157 -7.08 -8.27 10.24
N ALA A 158 -6.05 -8.17 11.09
CA ALA A 158 -6.19 -8.49 12.51
C ALA A 158 -7.22 -7.58 13.20
N GLN A 159 -7.26 -6.30 12.86
CA GLN A 159 -8.25 -5.35 13.38
C GLN A 159 -9.67 -5.74 12.98
N GLU A 160 -9.92 -6.03 11.69
CA GLU A 160 -11.24 -6.41 11.18
C GLU A 160 -11.71 -7.74 11.79
N MET A 161 -10.83 -8.75 11.80
CA MET A 161 -11.15 -10.07 12.37
C MET A 161 -11.46 -9.98 13.87
N LEU A 162 -10.63 -9.27 14.64
CA LEU A 162 -10.83 -9.16 16.08
C LEU A 162 -12.08 -8.34 16.41
N ALA A 163 -12.31 -7.22 15.71
CA ALA A 163 -13.51 -6.40 15.92
C ALA A 163 -14.79 -7.17 15.59
N THR A 164 -14.76 -7.99 14.54
CA THR A 164 -15.87 -8.88 14.16
C THR A 164 -16.13 -9.92 15.26
N THR A 165 -15.09 -10.58 15.76
CA THR A 165 -15.24 -11.60 16.82
C THR A 165 -15.75 -11.01 18.13
N LEU A 166 -15.31 -9.80 18.50
CA LEU A 166 -15.76 -9.13 19.72
C LEU A 166 -17.10 -8.39 19.56
N GLY A 167 -17.59 -8.20 18.33
CA GLY A 167 -18.78 -7.41 18.04
C GLY A 167 -18.65 -5.93 18.39
N ARG A 168 -17.42 -5.40 18.47
CA ARG A 168 -17.13 -4.01 18.86
C ARG A 168 -15.78 -3.53 18.31
N PRO A 169 -15.57 -2.21 18.16
CA PRO A 169 -14.26 -1.66 17.81
C PRO A 169 -13.16 -2.10 18.79
N VAL A 170 -11.95 -2.29 18.27
CA VAL A 170 -10.79 -2.74 19.04
C VAL A 170 -9.83 -1.60 19.32
N SER A 171 -9.23 -1.61 20.51
CA SER A 171 -8.13 -0.71 20.86
C SER A 171 -6.80 -1.20 20.27
N MET A 172 -5.80 -0.30 20.19
CA MET A 172 -4.44 -0.64 19.75
C MET A 172 -3.77 -1.70 20.64
N VAL A 173 -4.07 -1.69 21.94
CA VAL A 173 -3.55 -2.70 22.89
C VAL A 173 -4.12 -4.08 22.57
N GLN A 174 -5.43 -4.16 22.34
CA GLN A 174 -6.10 -5.41 21.96
C GLN A 174 -5.62 -5.91 20.60
N LEU A 175 -5.39 -5.01 19.64
CA LEU A 175 -4.85 -5.34 18.34
C LEU A 175 -3.43 -5.93 18.45
N LEU A 176 -2.53 -5.28 19.21
CA LEU A 176 -1.19 -5.80 19.44
C LEU A 176 -1.22 -7.16 20.17
N LEU A 177 -2.08 -7.29 21.18
CA LEU A 177 -2.26 -8.57 21.87
C LEU A 177 -2.71 -9.67 20.90
N SER A 178 -3.64 -9.38 19.99
CA SER A 178 -4.09 -10.32 18.96
C SER A 178 -2.99 -10.67 17.95
N GLN A 179 -2.10 -9.73 17.61
CA GLN A 179 -0.95 -10.04 16.76
C GLN A 179 0.09 -10.91 17.48
N ILE A 180 0.23 -10.77 18.81
CA ILE A 180 1.16 -11.57 19.62
C ILE A 180 0.59 -12.96 19.92
N LEU A 181 -0.61 -13.04 20.46
CA LEU A 181 -1.23 -14.28 20.96
C LEU A 181 -2.13 -14.98 19.94
N GLY A 182 -2.57 -14.28 18.91
CA GLY A 182 -3.55 -14.78 17.95
C GLY A 182 -4.96 -14.46 18.39
N ARG A 183 -5.90 -14.62 17.46
CA ARG A 183 -7.26 -14.12 17.65
C ARG A 183 -7.95 -14.78 18.84
N GLU A 184 -7.94 -16.11 18.92
CA GLU A 184 -8.70 -16.83 19.94
C GLU A 184 -8.12 -16.61 21.35
N ALA A 185 -6.80 -16.68 21.50
CA ALA A 185 -6.13 -16.43 22.77
C ALA A 185 -6.28 -14.97 23.22
N ALA A 186 -6.24 -14.00 22.29
CA ALA A 186 -6.48 -12.59 22.62
C ALA A 186 -7.93 -12.35 23.03
N VAL A 187 -8.91 -12.93 22.34
CA VAL A 187 -10.33 -12.86 22.74
C VAL A 187 -10.52 -13.43 24.14
N LEU A 188 -9.90 -14.57 24.45
CA LEU A 188 -9.96 -15.18 25.77
C LEU A 188 -9.36 -14.26 26.86
N ALA A 189 -8.21 -13.63 26.60
CA ALA A 189 -7.61 -12.66 27.50
C ALA A 189 -8.47 -11.38 27.69
N ILE A 190 -9.20 -10.95 26.65
CA ILE A 190 -10.02 -9.74 26.66
C ILE A 190 -11.38 -9.96 27.35
N GLU A 191 -12.09 -11.03 26.99
CA GLU A 191 -13.43 -11.33 27.51
C GLU A 191 -13.37 -12.06 28.86
N THR A 192 -12.27 -12.74 29.17
CA THR A 192 -12.03 -13.39 30.46
C THR A 192 -10.66 -12.99 31.04
N PRO A 193 -10.49 -11.74 31.53
CA PRO A 193 -9.20 -11.21 31.96
C PRO A 193 -8.50 -11.97 33.10
N ALA A 194 -9.24 -12.79 33.87
CA ALA A 194 -8.70 -13.66 34.90
C ALA A 194 -8.05 -14.96 34.36
N THR A 195 -8.16 -15.24 33.06
CA THR A 195 -7.55 -16.43 32.42
C THR A 195 -6.07 -16.47 32.70
N ARG A 196 -5.55 -17.63 33.12
CA ARG A 196 -4.14 -17.80 33.48
C ARG A 196 -3.27 -17.75 32.23
N ARG A 197 -2.06 -17.21 32.36
CA ARG A 197 -1.09 -17.12 31.28
C ARG A 197 -0.83 -18.46 30.59
N GLU A 198 -0.74 -19.55 31.34
CA GLU A 198 -0.49 -20.88 30.79
C GLU A 198 -1.57 -21.32 29.80
N ASP A 199 -2.84 -21.03 30.10
CA ASP A 199 -3.97 -21.34 29.23
C ASP A 199 -3.95 -20.47 27.96
N LEU A 200 -3.61 -19.19 28.11
CA LEU A 200 -3.47 -18.26 26.98
C LEU A 200 -2.35 -18.69 26.03
N LEU A 201 -1.19 -19.09 26.57
CA LEU A 201 -0.06 -19.55 25.76
C LEU A 201 -0.32 -20.91 25.12
N ALA A 202 -1.06 -21.80 25.80
CA ALA A 202 -1.51 -23.05 25.23
C ALA A 202 -2.46 -22.82 24.04
N GLN A 203 -3.46 -21.94 24.19
CA GLN A 203 -4.37 -21.56 23.11
C GLN A 203 -3.60 -20.90 21.95
N ALA A 204 -2.71 -19.95 22.26
CA ALA A 204 -1.90 -19.27 21.25
C ALA A 204 -1.04 -20.24 20.44
N THR A 205 -0.52 -21.29 21.08
CA THR A 205 0.30 -22.31 20.42
C THR A 205 -0.55 -23.25 19.57
N SER A 206 -1.74 -23.64 20.04
CA SER A 206 -2.61 -24.57 19.32
C SER A 206 -3.23 -23.95 18.06
N THR A 207 -3.45 -22.63 18.03
CA THR A 207 -4.04 -21.91 16.88
C THR A 207 -3.01 -21.24 15.96
N ALA A 208 -1.71 -21.34 16.26
CA ALA A 208 -0.66 -20.59 15.55
C ALA A 208 -0.67 -20.83 14.03
N ASP A 209 -0.86 -22.08 13.60
CA ASP A 209 -0.88 -22.44 12.16
C ASP A 209 -2.11 -21.86 11.45
N GLN A 210 -3.28 -21.89 12.12
CA GLN A 210 -4.52 -21.31 11.59
C GLN A 210 -4.41 -19.78 11.45
N ASP A 211 -3.74 -19.14 12.40
CA ASP A 211 -3.48 -17.70 12.37
C ASP A 211 -2.29 -17.33 11.47
N ARG A 212 -1.61 -18.30 10.83
CA ARG A 212 -0.37 -18.11 10.04
C ARG A 212 0.72 -17.37 10.83
N ARG A 213 0.94 -17.73 12.10
CA ARG A 213 1.89 -17.07 13.00
C ARG A 213 3.09 -17.93 13.35
N ASP A 214 4.20 -17.26 13.65
CA ASP A 214 5.39 -17.92 14.17
C ASP A 214 5.36 -18.02 15.70
N LYS A 215 5.10 -19.22 16.22
CA LYS A 215 5.07 -19.50 17.66
C LYS A 215 6.37 -19.20 18.41
N GLU A 216 7.51 -19.15 17.73
CA GLU A 216 8.81 -18.85 18.37
C GLU A 216 8.87 -17.40 18.88
N THR A 217 8.01 -16.51 18.37
CA THR A 217 7.90 -15.13 18.84
C THR A 217 7.39 -15.04 20.29
N LEU A 218 6.61 -16.02 20.76
CA LEU A 218 6.06 -16.07 22.12
C LEU A 218 7.15 -16.23 23.20
N SER A 219 8.21 -16.96 22.89
CA SER A 219 9.39 -17.12 23.77
C SER A 219 10.57 -16.23 23.36
N GLY A 220 10.49 -15.60 22.19
CA GLY A 220 11.48 -14.66 21.66
C GLY A 220 11.06 -13.20 21.81
N ARG A 221 10.86 -12.52 20.67
CA ARG A 221 10.58 -11.07 20.55
C ARG A 221 9.53 -10.58 21.54
N ASP A 222 8.42 -11.30 21.71
CA ASP A 222 7.25 -10.83 22.43
C ASP A 222 7.20 -11.32 23.90
N ALA A 223 8.17 -12.14 24.33
CA ALA A 223 8.16 -12.79 25.65
C ALA A 223 8.06 -11.82 26.84
N LYS A 224 8.70 -10.64 26.75
CA LYS A 224 8.67 -9.63 27.82
C LYS A 224 7.26 -9.08 28.06
N LEU A 225 6.44 -9.02 27.02
CA LEU A 225 5.06 -8.54 27.09
C LEU A 225 4.11 -9.58 27.71
N LEU A 226 4.55 -10.84 27.77
CA LEU A 226 3.75 -11.99 28.21
C LEU A 226 4.14 -12.48 29.61
N THR A 227 4.71 -11.62 30.45
CA THR A 227 5.20 -12.00 31.79
C THR A 227 4.13 -11.95 32.89
N GLY A 228 2.97 -11.33 32.63
CA GLY A 228 1.84 -11.29 33.57
C GLY A 228 1.21 -12.66 33.80
N GLU A 229 0.70 -12.92 35.00
CA GLU A 229 0.10 -14.21 35.39
C GLU A 229 -1.30 -14.42 34.83
N THR A 230 -2.01 -13.33 34.50
CA THR A 230 -3.37 -13.34 33.97
C THR A 230 -3.50 -12.53 32.68
N GLY A 231 -4.58 -12.73 31.93
CA GLY A 231 -4.92 -11.94 30.75
C GLY A 231 -4.92 -10.43 31.01
N GLN A 232 -5.45 -9.99 32.16
CA GLN A 232 -5.43 -8.58 32.56
C GLN A 232 -4.01 -8.04 32.72
N GLN A 233 -3.15 -8.76 33.44
CA GLN A 233 -1.77 -8.31 33.67
C GLN A 233 -0.97 -8.28 32.36
N ILE A 234 -1.23 -9.20 31.44
CA ILE A 234 -0.63 -9.18 30.10
C ILE A 234 -1.13 -7.97 29.30
N LEU A 235 -2.43 -7.68 29.33
CA LEU A 235 -3.00 -6.48 28.71
C LEU A 235 -2.35 -5.20 29.25
N ASP A 236 -2.14 -5.10 30.57
CA ASP A 236 -1.52 -3.94 31.21
C ASP A 236 -0.05 -3.78 30.79
N LEU A 237 0.70 -4.89 30.68
CA LEU A 237 2.08 -4.89 30.19
C LEU A 237 2.17 -4.45 28.72
N VAL A 238 1.29 -4.97 27.86
CA VAL A 238 1.19 -4.57 26.46
C VAL A 238 0.82 -3.09 26.36
N ALA A 239 -0.14 -2.62 27.17
CA ALA A 239 -0.55 -1.22 27.20
C ALA A 239 0.62 -0.29 27.59
N GLY A 240 1.35 -0.61 28.67
CA GLY A 240 2.50 0.17 29.11
C GLY A 240 3.61 0.24 28.06
N ALA A 241 3.96 -0.90 27.45
CA ALA A 241 4.98 -0.96 26.42
C ALA A 241 4.58 -0.19 25.15
N LEU A 242 3.33 -0.34 24.70
CA LEU A 242 2.82 0.35 23.53
C LEU A 242 2.69 1.86 23.76
N GLN A 243 2.28 2.28 24.96
CA GLN A 243 2.20 3.70 25.32
C GLN A 243 3.58 4.36 25.26
N GLY A 244 4.62 3.74 25.83
CA GLY A 244 5.98 4.26 25.74
C GLY A 244 6.47 4.39 24.29
N ALA A 245 6.23 3.36 23.47
CA ALA A 245 6.59 3.39 22.06
C ALA A 245 5.80 4.44 21.25
N PHE A 246 4.53 4.66 21.60
CA PHE A 246 3.71 5.72 21.00
C PHE A 246 4.28 7.10 21.35
N GLU A 247 4.61 7.37 22.62
CA GLU A 247 5.17 8.66 23.03
C GLU A 247 6.48 8.98 22.34
N GLU A 248 7.38 7.99 22.23
CA GLU A 248 8.67 8.15 21.55
C GLU A 248 8.54 8.39 20.04
N SER A 249 7.51 7.81 19.41
CA SER A 249 7.31 7.90 17.96
C SER A 249 6.37 9.03 17.52
N ARG A 250 5.59 9.59 18.45
CA ARG A 250 4.56 10.60 18.20
C ARG A 250 5.04 11.81 17.39
N PRO A 251 6.20 12.43 17.66
CA PRO A 251 6.64 13.61 16.91
C PRO A 251 6.79 13.35 15.40
N PHE A 252 7.33 12.18 15.05
CA PHE A 252 7.57 11.78 13.66
C PHE A 252 6.25 11.49 12.94
N ILE A 253 5.37 10.68 13.55
CA ILE A 253 4.13 10.27 12.90
C ILE A 253 3.08 11.39 12.84
N ALA A 254 3.04 12.29 13.83
CA ALA A 254 2.16 13.46 13.77
C ALA A 254 2.56 14.39 12.61
N SER A 255 3.86 14.69 12.48
CA SER A 255 4.41 15.48 11.36
C SER A 255 4.12 14.83 10.01
N ALA A 256 4.29 13.51 9.90
CA ALA A 256 3.99 12.76 8.69
C ALA A 256 2.49 12.80 8.33
N VAL A 257 1.59 12.64 9.30
CA VAL A 257 0.13 12.76 9.08
C VAL A 257 -0.24 14.17 8.65
N GLU A 258 0.29 15.20 9.31
CA GLU A 258 0.05 16.60 8.94
C GLU A 258 0.52 16.88 7.52
N THR A 259 1.70 16.40 7.13
CA THR A 259 2.25 16.54 5.78
C THR A 259 1.38 15.81 4.76
N TYR A 260 0.97 14.57 5.06
CA TYR A 260 0.12 13.79 4.17
C TYR A 260 -1.25 14.45 3.98
N VAL A 261 -1.89 14.90 5.07
CA VAL A 261 -3.16 15.63 5.02
C VAL A 261 -3.01 16.97 4.29
N ALA A 262 -1.95 17.72 4.54
CA ALA A 262 -1.66 18.96 3.81
C ALA A 262 -1.45 18.69 2.31
N GLY A 263 -0.75 17.61 1.95
CA GLY A 263 -0.59 17.15 0.57
C GLY A 263 -1.91 16.76 -0.07
N LEU A 264 -2.79 16.06 0.67
CA LEU A 264 -4.16 15.78 0.23
C LEU A 264 -4.97 17.06 0.06
N LEU A 265 -4.81 18.04 0.95
CA LEU A 265 -5.52 19.32 0.89
C LEU A 265 -5.02 20.22 -0.24
N GLN A 266 -3.72 20.19 -0.54
CA GLN A 266 -3.09 20.94 -1.64
C GLN A 266 -3.33 20.27 -3.00
N SER A 267 -3.34 18.95 -3.07
CA SER A 267 -3.80 18.20 -4.25
C SER A 267 -5.33 18.33 -4.43
N SER A 268 -6.07 18.51 -3.34
CA SER A 268 -7.45 19.01 -3.35
C SER A 268 -7.53 20.54 -3.38
N GLY A 269 -6.46 21.25 -3.76
CA GLY A 269 -6.40 22.71 -3.86
C GLY A 269 -7.22 23.29 -5.03
N GLY A 270 -7.93 22.44 -5.77
CA GLY A 270 -9.18 22.88 -6.38
C GLY A 270 -10.24 22.91 -5.29
N ALA A 271 -10.73 24.11 -4.94
CA ALA A 271 -11.85 24.32 -4.02
C ALA A 271 -12.87 23.17 -4.11
N PRO A 272 -13.43 22.65 -2.99
CA PRO A 272 -14.40 21.57 -3.03
C PRO A 272 -15.45 21.92 -4.07
N VAL A 273 -15.35 21.26 -5.23
CA VAL A 273 -16.26 21.58 -6.31
C VAL A 273 -17.54 20.91 -5.84
N SER A 274 -18.48 21.71 -5.32
CA SER A 274 -19.87 21.29 -5.27
C SER A 274 -20.13 20.58 -6.60
N PRO A 275 -20.74 19.38 -6.62
CA PRO A 275 -20.89 18.62 -7.84
C PRO A 275 -21.72 19.46 -8.82
N GLY A 276 -21.03 20.27 -9.61
CA GLY A 276 -21.58 20.90 -10.78
C GLY A 276 -21.93 19.79 -11.75
N ALA A 277 -22.88 20.06 -12.65
CA ALA A 277 -23.15 19.12 -13.73
C ALA A 277 -21.85 18.78 -14.48
N ILE A 278 -21.80 17.62 -15.11
CA ILE A 278 -20.66 17.26 -15.97
C ILE A 278 -20.63 18.22 -17.16
N ASN A 279 -19.50 18.89 -17.39
CA ASN A 279 -19.31 19.78 -18.53
C ASN A 279 -19.06 18.98 -19.83
N TYR A 280 -20.13 18.46 -20.43
CA TYR A 280 -20.09 17.79 -21.73
C TYR A 280 -19.72 18.72 -22.90
N GLY A 281 -19.66 20.03 -22.67
CA GLY A 281 -19.16 21.04 -23.60
C GLY A 281 -17.64 21.26 -23.52
N SER A 282 -16.94 20.60 -22.59
CA SER A 282 -15.50 20.72 -22.41
C SER A 282 -14.72 20.44 -23.70
N PRO A 283 -13.66 21.21 -24.01
CA PRO A 283 -12.79 20.91 -25.15
C PRO A 283 -12.05 19.57 -25.01
N ARG A 284 -12.05 18.96 -23.82
CA ARG A 284 -11.54 17.60 -23.59
C ARG A 284 -12.45 16.52 -24.20
N ILE A 285 -13.72 16.82 -24.44
CA ILE A 285 -14.69 15.92 -25.08
C ILE A 285 -14.93 16.40 -26.51
N LYS A 286 -14.42 15.65 -27.48
CA LYS A 286 -14.72 15.91 -28.90
C LYS A 286 -16.24 15.83 -29.12
N PRO A 287 -16.87 16.75 -29.86
CA PRO A 287 -18.32 16.74 -30.08
C PRO A 287 -18.87 15.38 -30.57
N ALA A 288 -18.14 14.71 -31.47
CA ALA A 288 -18.53 13.40 -31.99
C ALA A 288 -18.47 12.25 -30.95
N ARG A 289 -17.76 12.44 -29.84
CA ARG A 289 -17.59 11.44 -28.76
C ARG A 289 -18.41 11.77 -27.50
N ARG A 290 -19.17 12.87 -27.49
CA ARG A 290 -19.99 13.29 -26.35
C ARG A 290 -20.93 12.20 -25.85
N LYS A 291 -21.61 11.51 -26.78
CA LYS A 291 -22.52 10.39 -26.45
C LYS A 291 -21.86 9.28 -25.61
N HIS A 292 -20.55 9.07 -25.74
CA HIS A 292 -19.84 8.06 -24.94
C HIS A 292 -19.51 8.57 -23.53
N ALA A 293 -19.23 9.87 -23.36
CA ALA A 293 -19.12 10.46 -22.03
C ALA A 293 -20.46 10.40 -21.28
N GLU A 294 -21.55 10.73 -21.97
CA GLU A 294 -22.93 10.62 -21.43
C GLU A 294 -23.28 9.18 -21.07
N LEU A 295 -22.90 8.21 -21.91
CA LEU A 295 -23.07 6.78 -21.63
C LEU A 295 -22.36 6.34 -20.36
N ILE A 296 -21.09 6.73 -20.18
CA ILE A 296 -20.33 6.43 -18.96
C ILE A 296 -21.03 7.03 -17.74
N ALA A 297 -21.35 8.32 -17.78
CA ALA A 297 -22.01 8.99 -16.66
C ALA A 297 -23.36 8.36 -16.29
N MET A 298 -24.22 8.11 -17.28
CA MET A 298 -25.53 7.48 -17.10
C MET A 298 -25.39 6.09 -16.48
N THR A 299 -24.45 5.28 -16.98
CA THR A 299 -24.27 3.91 -16.49
C THR A 299 -23.69 3.89 -15.08
N PHE A 300 -22.72 4.76 -14.78
CA PHE A 300 -22.19 4.90 -13.42
C PHE A 300 -23.24 5.44 -12.44
N ALA A 301 -24.05 6.40 -12.85
CA ALA A 301 -25.17 6.91 -12.05
C ALA A 301 -26.19 5.81 -11.72
N ALA A 302 -26.51 4.95 -12.69
CA ALA A 302 -27.40 3.80 -12.49
C ALA A 302 -26.84 2.77 -11.48
N HIS A 303 -25.53 2.79 -11.23
CA HIS A 303 -24.85 1.96 -10.22
C HIS A 303 -24.62 2.71 -8.89
N GLY A 304 -25.25 3.87 -8.70
CA GLY A 304 -25.19 4.63 -7.44
C GLY A 304 -23.97 5.53 -7.29
N TYR A 305 -23.15 5.69 -8.33
CA TYR A 305 -21.98 6.57 -8.28
C TYR A 305 -22.34 8.04 -8.51
N GLY A 306 -21.82 8.91 -7.65
CA GLY A 306 -22.01 10.35 -7.74
C GLY A 306 -21.24 11.02 -8.88
N THR A 307 -21.45 12.32 -9.07
CA THR A 307 -20.88 13.09 -10.18
C THR A 307 -19.34 13.06 -10.21
N LEU A 308 -18.68 13.08 -9.04
CA LEU A 308 -17.21 13.02 -8.97
C LEU A 308 -16.68 11.70 -9.55
N GLN A 309 -17.33 10.59 -9.21
CA GLN A 309 -17.00 9.26 -9.71
C GLN A 309 -17.26 9.14 -11.20
N GLN A 310 -18.38 9.71 -11.68
CA GLN A 310 -18.69 9.78 -13.12
C GLN A 310 -17.62 10.58 -13.88
N ILE A 311 -17.20 11.73 -13.37
CA ILE A 311 -16.13 12.55 -13.97
C ILE A 311 -14.80 11.79 -13.97
N ALA A 312 -14.46 11.10 -12.88
CA ALA A 312 -13.25 10.28 -12.80
C ALA A 312 -13.25 9.17 -13.86
N ALA A 313 -14.37 8.46 -14.04
CA ALA A 313 -14.50 7.43 -15.08
C ALA A 313 -14.36 8.03 -16.50
N ILE A 314 -15.01 9.16 -16.79
CA ILE A 314 -14.88 9.85 -18.09
C ILE A 314 -13.44 10.29 -18.33
N ALA A 315 -12.78 10.86 -17.32
CA ALA A 315 -11.40 11.32 -17.44
C ALA A 315 -10.43 10.15 -17.74
N ASN A 316 -10.65 8.99 -17.13
CA ASN A 316 -9.92 7.76 -17.45
C ASN A 316 -10.17 7.34 -18.91
N ALA A 317 -11.43 7.24 -19.34
CA ALA A 317 -11.73 6.87 -20.73
C ALA A 317 -11.18 7.87 -21.78
N ILE A 318 -11.11 9.16 -21.45
CA ILE A 318 -10.43 10.15 -22.30
C ILE A 318 -8.93 9.88 -22.38
N ALA A 319 -8.29 9.56 -21.24
CA ALA A 319 -6.85 9.27 -21.22
C ALA A 319 -6.50 7.97 -21.96
N GLU A 320 -7.35 6.95 -21.83
CA GLU A 320 -7.13 5.63 -22.43
C GLU A 320 -7.39 5.62 -23.94
N SER A 321 -8.50 6.21 -24.39
CA SER A 321 -8.97 6.08 -25.77
C SER A 321 -9.37 7.39 -26.44
N GLY A 322 -9.37 8.50 -25.71
CA GLY A 322 -10.01 9.73 -26.18
C GLY A 322 -11.52 9.57 -26.36
N LEU A 323 -12.15 8.69 -25.57
CA LEU A 323 -13.55 8.27 -25.70
C LEU A 323 -13.86 7.59 -27.05
N ASP A 324 -12.89 6.90 -27.63
CA ASP A 324 -13.05 6.18 -28.89
C ASP A 324 -13.31 4.68 -28.62
N PRO A 325 -14.54 4.17 -28.86
CA PRO A 325 -14.84 2.75 -28.66
C PRO A 325 -14.10 1.84 -29.65
N ASP A 326 -13.59 2.37 -30.77
CA ASP A 326 -12.85 1.59 -31.75
C ASP A 326 -11.34 1.55 -31.46
N ALA A 327 -10.88 2.30 -30.45
CA ALA A 327 -9.46 2.35 -30.07
C ALA A 327 -8.94 0.95 -29.72
N SER A 328 -7.73 0.68 -30.18
CA SER A 328 -7.05 -0.58 -29.92
C SER A 328 -5.55 -0.37 -29.74
N ASN A 329 -4.99 -1.00 -28.72
CA ASN A 329 -3.55 -1.20 -28.59
C ASN A 329 -3.23 -2.67 -28.90
N LEU A 330 -2.37 -2.89 -29.89
CA LEU A 330 -1.87 -4.22 -30.29
C LEU A 330 -0.34 -4.33 -30.13
N LYS A 331 0.31 -3.28 -29.60
CA LYS A 331 1.76 -3.23 -29.43
C LYS A 331 2.10 -3.48 -27.96
N GLY A 332 2.50 -4.72 -27.65
CA GLY A 332 2.90 -5.16 -26.31
C GLY A 332 1.74 -5.65 -25.44
N GLU A 333 0.52 -5.23 -25.73
CA GLU A 333 -0.72 -5.73 -25.12
C GLU A 333 -1.85 -5.76 -26.16
N ARG A 334 -2.97 -6.42 -25.82
CA ARG A 334 -4.15 -6.52 -26.67
C ARG A 334 -5.35 -5.92 -25.94
N SER A 335 -5.51 -4.60 -26.10
CA SER A 335 -6.44 -3.76 -25.35
C SER A 335 -7.42 -3.04 -26.27
N PHE A 336 -8.68 -2.88 -25.85
CA PHE A 336 -9.75 -2.34 -26.70
C PHE A 336 -10.75 -1.43 -25.97
N GLY A 337 -11.35 -0.52 -26.74
CA GLY A 337 -12.51 0.25 -26.33
C GLY A 337 -12.21 1.42 -25.41
N LEU A 338 -13.27 1.93 -24.77
CA LEU A 338 -13.25 3.19 -24.02
C LEU A 338 -12.19 3.19 -22.90
N PHE A 339 -12.10 2.09 -22.15
CA PHE A 339 -11.17 1.89 -21.05
C PHE A 339 -9.96 1.01 -21.40
N GLN A 340 -9.67 0.81 -22.70
CA GLN A 340 -8.54 -0.03 -23.16
C GLN A 340 -8.41 -1.37 -22.39
N LEU A 341 -9.52 -2.12 -22.30
CA LEU A 341 -9.58 -3.35 -21.51
C LEU A 341 -8.67 -4.43 -22.13
N ASN A 342 -7.63 -4.83 -21.40
CA ASN A 342 -6.61 -5.78 -21.86
C ASN A 342 -7.12 -7.23 -21.78
N GLN A 343 -7.06 -7.96 -22.90
CA GLN A 343 -7.45 -9.38 -22.99
C GLN A 343 -6.39 -10.35 -22.44
N THR A 344 -5.13 -9.93 -22.37
CA THR A 344 -4.02 -10.76 -21.91
C THR A 344 -3.80 -10.55 -20.41
N GLY A 345 -4.59 -11.24 -19.60
CA GLY A 345 -4.47 -11.21 -18.13
C GLY A 345 -5.07 -9.97 -17.46
N GLY A 346 -5.75 -9.10 -18.22
CA GLY A 346 -6.44 -7.92 -17.71
C GLY A 346 -7.95 -8.08 -17.62
N VAL A 347 -8.64 -6.96 -17.41
CA VAL A 347 -10.11 -6.87 -17.24
C VAL A 347 -10.88 -7.34 -18.48
N GLY A 348 -10.27 -7.26 -19.67
CA GLY A 348 -10.85 -7.73 -20.93
C GLY A 348 -10.68 -9.23 -21.18
N ALA A 349 -10.02 -9.97 -20.28
CA ALA A 349 -9.77 -11.40 -20.48
C ALA A 349 -11.10 -12.19 -20.63
N GLY A 350 -11.16 -13.05 -21.66
CA GLY A 350 -12.33 -13.86 -21.97
C GLY A 350 -13.39 -13.19 -22.86
N PHE A 351 -13.25 -11.90 -23.18
CA PHE A 351 -14.16 -11.19 -24.08
C PHE A 351 -13.57 -11.03 -25.49
N PRO A 352 -14.33 -11.26 -26.57
CA PRO A 352 -13.85 -11.03 -27.94
C PRO A 352 -13.80 -9.53 -28.28
N ASP A 353 -12.99 -9.16 -29.27
CA ASP A 353 -12.69 -7.76 -29.63
C ASP A 353 -13.95 -6.94 -29.91
N HIS A 354 -14.94 -7.52 -30.61
CA HIS A 354 -16.19 -6.84 -30.94
C HIS A 354 -17.04 -6.53 -29.70
N VAL A 355 -16.93 -7.33 -28.63
CA VAL A 355 -17.59 -7.05 -27.35
C VAL A 355 -16.84 -5.92 -26.63
N LEU A 356 -15.51 -5.94 -26.65
CA LEU A 356 -14.72 -4.87 -26.00
C LEU A 356 -14.79 -3.54 -26.74
N LYS A 357 -15.08 -3.54 -28.05
CA LYS A 357 -15.34 -2.34 -28.85
C LYS A 357 -16.79 -1.85 -28.79
N ASP A 358 -17.72 -2.65 -28.26
CA ASP A 358 -19.05 -2.15 -27.98
C ASP A 358 -19.00 -1.21 -26.76
N PRO A 359 -19.37 0.07 -26.89
CA PRO A 359 -19.19 1.05 -25.83
C PRO A 359 -20.02 0.72 -24.58
N GLN A 360 -21.22 0.14 -24.74
CA GLN A 360 -22.06 -0.24 -23.59
C GLN A 360 -21.42 -1.40 -22.83
N ARG A 361 -21.01 -2.45 -23.55
CA ARG A 361 -20.34 -3.60 -22.95
C ARG A 361 -19.00 -3.25 -22.32
N ASN A 362 -18.21 -2.37 -22.92
CA ASN A 362 -16.94 -1.92 -22.36
C ASN A 362 -17.13 -1.26 -20.98
N VAL A 363 -18.16 -0.41 -20.83
CA VAL A 363 -18.51 0.23 -19.55
C VAL A 363 -19.04 -0.79 -18.53
N GLU A 364 -19.91 -1.71 -18.96
CA GLU A 364 -20.46 -2.77 -18.10
C GLU A 364 -19.36 -3.70 -17.55
N ILE A 365 -18.37 -4.05 -18.37
CA ILE A 365 -17.24 -4.89 -17.96
C ILE A 365 -16.39 -4.16 -16.91
N MET A 366 -16.12 -2.87 -17.10
CA MET A 366 -15.40 -2.07 -16.09
C MET A 366 -16.18 -2.00 -14.77
N LEU A 367 -17.50 -1.79 -14.82
CA LEU A 367 -18.34 -1.78 -13.61
C LEU A 367 -18.39 -3.16 -12.93
N ALA A 368 -18.42 -4.24 -13.71
CA ALA A 368 -18.34 -5.59 -13.18
C ALA A 368 -16.99 -5.85 -12.49
N GLU A 369 -15.89 -5.33 -13.03
CA GLU A 369 -14.58 -5.36 -12.38
C GLU A 369 -14.60 -4.63 -11.03
N ILE A 370 -15.13 -3.41 -11.00
CA ILE A 370 -15.29 -2.62 -9.76
C ILE A 370 -16.18 -3.36 -8.75
N ALA A 371 -17.17 -4.13 -9.21
CA ALA A 371 -18.08 -4.87 -8.37
C ALA A 371 -17.48 -6.16 -7.77
N LYS A 372 -16.30 -6.62 -8.21
CA LYS A 372 -15.71 -7.87 -7.73
C LYS A 372 -15.42 -7.84 -6.22
N PRO A 373 -15.54 -8.99 -5.51
CA PRO A 373 -15.35 -9.03 -4.06
C PRO A 373 -14.03 -8.46 -3.57
N TYR A 374 -12.91 -8.70 -4.27
CA TYR A 374 -11.61 -8.15 -3.89
C TYR A 374 -11.48 -6.62 -4.06
N GLN A 375 -12.42 -5.98 -4.77
CA GLN A 375 -12.48 -4.53 -4.89
C GLN A 375 -13.40 -3.89 -3.83
N LYS A 376 -14.02 -4.66 -2.92
CA LYS A 376 -15.03 -4.13 -1.98
C LYS A 376 -14.58 -2.85 -1.28
N THR A 377 -13.40 -2.85 -0.67
CA THR A 377 -12.84 -1.70 0.04
C THR A 377 -12.61 -0.50 -0.90
N ASN A 378 -12.02 -0.75 -2.08
CA ASN A 378 -11.74 0.31 -3.05
C ASN A 378 -13.03 0.89 -3.66
N ARG A 379 -14.04 0.04 -3.88
CA ARG A 379 -15.36 0.43 -4.36
C ARG A 379 -16.07 1.29 -3.32
N GLU A 380 -16.04 0.91 -2.06
CA GLU A 380 -16.63 1.69 -0.96
C GLU A 380 -15.94 3.05 -0.81
N ALA A 381 -14.60 3.08 -0.86
CA ALA A 381 -13.83 4.32 -0.87
C ALA A 381 -14.15 5.19 -2.10
N PHE A 382 -14.23 4.58 -3.29
CA PHE A 382 -14.58 5.28 -4.52
C PHE A 382 -16.00 5.85 -4.47
N ALA A 383 -16.96 5.10 -3.94
CA ALA A 383 -18.36 5.53 -3.85
C ALA A 383 -18.57 6.66 -2.85
N THR A 384 -17.77 6.70 -1.78
CA THR A 384 -17.96 7.63 -0.66
C THR A 384 -17.07 8.86 -0.71
N THR A 385 -16.02 8.87 -1.54
CA THR A 385 -15.11 10.02 -1.61
C THR A 385 -15.81 11.29 -2.10
N SER A 386 -15.51 12.40 -1.41
CA SER A 386 -15.94 13.75 -1.74
C SER A 386 -14.87 14.57 -2.47
N SER A 387 -13.72 13.96 -2.80
CA SER A 387 -12.63 14.61 -3.51
C SER A 387 -12.52 14.08 -4.94
N LEU A 388 -12.54 15.00 -5.92
CA LEU A 388 -12.36 14.64 -7.33
C LEU A 388 -10.98 14.00 -7.58
N HIS A 389 -9.94 14.52 -6.94
CA HIS A 389 -8.59 13.97 -7.05
C HIS A 389 -8.56 12.53 -6.52
N GLU A 390 -9.18 12.31 -5.37
CA GLU A 390 -9.24 10.98 -4.75
C GLU A 390 -10.07 10.00 -5.57
N ALA A 391 -11.20 10.43 -6.15
CA ALA A 391 -11.97 9.62 -7.08
C ALA A 391 -11.12 9.18 -8.28
N VAL A 392 -10.34 10.10 -8.88
CA VAL A 392 -9.41 9.78 -9.97
C VAL A 392 -8.32 8.82 -9.50
N ARG A 393 -7.69 9.09 -8.36
CA ARG A 393 -6.62 8.27 -7.78
C ARG A 393 -7.09 6.85 -7.55
N ILE A 394 -8.26 6.66 -6.90
CA ILE A 394 -8.80 5.33 -6.62
C ILE A 394 -9.06 4.59 -7.94
N PHE A 395 -9.67 5.26 -8.92
CA PHE A 395 -9.96 4.67 -10.22
C PHE A 395 -8.68 4.18 -10.92
N VAL A 396 -7.64 5.02 -10.96
CA VAL A 396 -6.35 4.70 -11.57
C VAL A 396 -5.65 3.56 -10.82
N HIS A 397 -5.57 3.65 -9.50
CA HIS A 397 -4.73 2.75 -8.71
C HIS A 397 -5.32 1.34 -8.60
N HIS A 398 -6.64 1.22 -8.61
CA HIS A 398 -7.34 -0.02 -8.26
C HIS A 398 -8.15 -0.60 -9.41
N PHE A 399 -8.70 0.21 -10.32
CA PHE A 399 -9.53 -0.30 -11.42
C PHE A 399 -8.71 -0.42 -12.70
N GLU A 400 -8.09 0.67 -13.18
CA GLU A 400 -7.26 0.67 -14.41
C GLU A 400 -5.89 0.01 -14.22
N ARG A 401 -5.22 0.26 -13.08
CA ARG A 401 -3.92 -0.32 -12.72
C ARG A 401 -2.81 -0.14 -13.80
N PRO A 402 -2.55 1.08 -14.29
CA PRO A 402 -1.41 1.30 -15.18
C PRO A 402 -0.07 1.16 -14.43
N ALA A 403 1.03 1.04 -15.17
CA ALA A 403 2.37 0.88 -14.58
C ALA A 403 2.81 2.09 -13.72
N GLU A 404 2.62 3.32 -14.22
CA GLU A 404 3.05 4.56 -13.54
C GLU A 404 1.88 5.24 -12.81
N LYS A 405 1.31 4.60 -11.78
CA LYS A 405 0.04 5.01 -11.15
C LYS A 405 -0.04 6.49 -10.77
N ASP A 406 0.92 7.03 -10.02
CA ASP A 406 0.87 8.42 -9.53
C ASP A 406 0.91 9.44 -10.68
N LYS A 407 1.78 9.20 -11.67
CA LYS A 407 1.87 10.05 -12.86
C LYS A 407 0.58 10.00 -13.68
N GLN A 408 -0.03 8.82 -13.79
CA GLN A 408 -1.29 8.62 -14.50
C GLN A 408 -2.47 9.23 -13.75
N THR A 409 -2.45 9.24 -12.42
CA THR A 409 -3.40 9.96 -11.56
C THR A 409 -3.35 11.45 -11.84
N GLU A 410 -2.16 12.07 -11.80
CA GLU A 410 -2.00 13.51 -12.05
C GLU A 410 -2.45 13.91 -13.47
N ALA A 411 -2.10 13.08 -14.48
CA ALA A 411 -2.53 13.32 -15.85
C ALA A 411 -4.06 13.28 -16.01
N ARG A 412 -4.73 12.29 -15.40
CA ARG A 412 -6.20 12.16 -15.45
C ARG A 412 -6.90 13.18 -14.58
N TYR A 413 -6.30 13.61 -13.48
CA TYR A 413 -6.86 14.66 -12.64
C TYR A 413 -6.94 15.98 -13.41
N LYS A 414 -5.92 16.35 -14.19
CA LYS A 414 -5.97 17.51 -15.10
C LYS A 414 -7.06 17.42 -16.16
N ILE A 415 -7.37 16.21 -16.64
CA ILE A 415 -8.49 15.98 -17.55
C ILE A 415 -9.80 16.21 -16.79
N ALA A 416 -9.95 15.58 -15.62
CA ALA A 416 -11.13 15.64 -14.75
C ALA A 416 -11.49 17.08 -14.33
N GLN A 417 -10.50 17.91 -13.98
CA GLN A 417 -10.71 19.32 -13.66
C GLN A 417 -11.38 20.08 -14.82
N GLY A 418 -11.03 19.75 -16.07
CA GLY A 418 -11.64 20.35 -17.25
C GLY A 418 -13.05 19.86 -17.57
N LEU A 419 -13.58 18.89 -16.82
CA LEU A 419 -14.92 18.31 -16.99
C LEU A 419 -15.92 18.78 -15.93
N VAL A 420 -15.48 19.54 -14.92
CA VAL A 420 -16.39 20.14 -13.96
C VAL A 420 -16.98 21.42 -14.57
N ALA A 421 -18.30 21.60 -14.46
CA ALA A 421 -19.01 22.78 -15.00
C ALA A 421 -18.84 24.04 -14.16
#